data_AF-A0A7Z8CXB9-F1
#
_entry.id   AF-A0A7Z8CXB9-F1
#
_cell.length_a   1.000
_cell.length_b   1.000
_cell.length_c   1.000
_cell.angle_alpha   90.00
_cell.angle_beta   90.00
_cell.angle_gamma   90.00
#
_symmetry.space_group_name_H-M   'P 1'
#
loop_
_entity.id
_entity.type
_entity.pdbx_description
1 polymer ?
#
loop_
_entity_poly.entity_id
_entity_poly.type
_entity_poly.pdbx_seq_one_letter_code
_entity_poly.pdbx_strand_id
1 'polypeptide(L)' 'MIEKRTYRDVEKDFHELMKTNYYPKQHDEKLQELMDELKMNYDFSTYTEDTSRAIALHYYLSQKFQSGKTSLF' A
#
# COMPACT_ATOMS: atom_id res chain seq x y z
N MET A 1 -21.99 8.98 -1.68
CA MET A 1 -21.49 7.80 -0.94
C MET A 1 -20.07 7.57 -1.41
N ILE A 2 -19.08 7.66 -0.53
CA ILE A 2 -17.70 7.28 -0.88
C ILE A 2 -17.73 5.76 -0.96
N GLU A 3 -17.67 5.20 -2.17
CA GLU A 3 -17.54 3.77 -2.36
C GLU A 3 -16.32 3.31 -1.57
N LYS A 4 -16.50 2.37 -0.63
CA LYS A 4 -15.39 1.76 0.09
C LYS A 4 -14.52 1.05 -0.94
N ARG A 5 -13.37 1.64 -1.25
CA ARG A 5 -12.36 1.02 -2.11
C ARG A 5 -11.93 -0.30 -1.49
N THR A 6 -11.91 -1.34 -2.32
CA THR A 6 -11.56 -2.68 -1.88
C THR A 6 -10.05 -2.88 -1.94
N TYR A 7 -9.56 -3.90 -1.23
CA TYR A 7 -8.18 -4.38 -1.30
C TYR A 7 -7.66 -4.49 -2.74
N ARG A 8 -8.51 -4.95 -3.68
CA ARG A 8 -8.13 -5.13 -5.09
C ARG A 8 -7.86 -3.81 -5.79
N ASP A 9 -8.59 -2.76 -5.43
CA ASP A 9 -8.39 -1.42 -5.99
C ASP A 9 -7.05 -0.86 -5.51
N VAL A 10 -6.74 -1.02 -4.22
CA VAL A 10 -5.46 -0.61 -3.64
C VAL A 10 -4.29 -1.42 -4.21
N GLU A 11 -4.46 -2.73 -4.41
CA GLU A 11 -3.46 -3.59 -5.06
C GLU A 11 -3.18 -3.15 -6.50
N LYS A 12 -4.22 -2.77 -7.24
CA LYS A 12 -4.09 -2.27 -8.60
C LYS A 12 -3.33 -0.95 -8.64
N ASP A 13 -3.70 0.01 -7.79
CA ASP A 13 -3.04 1.31 -7.68
C ASP A 13 -1.57 1.15 -7.30
N PHE A 14 -1.25 0.20 -6.41
CA PHE A 14 0.12 -0.16 -6.09
C PHE A 14 0.90 -0.72 -7.30
N HIS A 15 0.32 -1.64 -8.07
CA HIS A 15 0.98 -2.17 -9.26
C HIS A 15 1.20 -1.10 -10.33
N GLU A 16 0.28 -0.15 -10.48
CA GLU A 16 0.45 1.00 -11.37
C GLU A 16 1.56 1.94 -10.86
N LEU A 17 1.63 2.18 -9.55
CA LEU A 17 2.68 2.94 -8.90
C LEU A 17 4.06 2.34 -9.18
N MET A 18 4.21 1.02 -9.04
CA MET A 18 5.48 0.31 -9.26
C MET A 18 5.92 0.28 -10.73
N LYS A 19 4.99 0.41 -11.69
CA LYS A 19 5.29 0.46 -13.13
C LYS A 19 5.63 1.87 -13.60
N THR A 20 5.22 2.88 -12.86
CA THR A 20 5.37 4.28 -13.26
C THR A 20 6.65 4.85 -12.68
N ASN A 21 7.47 5.49 -13.52
CA ASN A 21 8.68 6.17 -13.09
C ASN A 21 8.32 7.49 -12.39
N TYR A 22 8.01 7.42 -11.10
CA TYR A 22 7.86 8.58 -10.23
C TYR A 22 9.20 9.02 -9.65
N TYR A 23 9.31 10.30 -9.29
CA TYR A 23 10.41 10.76 -8.44
C TYR A 23 10.34 10.03 -7.09
N PRO A 24 11.48 9.66 -6.47
CA PRO A 24 11.49 8.86 -5.24
C PRO A 24 10.58 9.40 -4.13
N LYS A 25 10.58 10.72 -3.92
CA LYS A 25 9.74 11.37 -2.91
C LYS A 25 8.23 11.19 -3.18
N GLN A 26 7.81 11.32 -4.44
CA GLN A 26 6.40 11.14 -4.83
C GLN A 26 5.99 9.67 -4.76
N HIS A 27 6.92 8.77 -5.07
CA HIS A 27 6.69 7.33 -4.94
C HIS A 27 6.46 6.94 -3.48
N ASP A 28 7.28 7.47 -2.57
CA ASP A 28 7.18 7.23 -1.13
C ASP A 28 5.89 7.80 -0.51
N GLU A 29 5.50 9.02 -0.89
CA GLU A 29 4.24 9.63 -0.44
C GLU A 29 3.03 8.78 -0.86
N LYS A 30 2.99 8.32 -2.12
CA LYS A 30 1.91 7.46 -2.63
C LYS A 30 1.90 6.08 -1.98
N LEU A 31 3.06 5.46 -1.74
CA LEU A 31 3.15 4.20 -1.01
C LEU A 31 2.56 4.34 0.39
N GLN A 32 2.86 5.45 1.06
CA GLN A 32 2.35 5.72 2.41
C GLN A 32 0.83 5.93 2.40
N GLU A 33 0.28 6.68 1.43
CA GLU A 33 -1.17 6.84 1.27
C GLU A 33 -1.89 5.49 1.10
N LEU A 34 -1.37 4.59 0.26
CA LEU A 34 -1.95 3.26 0.06
C LEU A 34 -1.88 2.40 1.33
N MET A 35 -0.80 2.52 2.12
CA MET A 35 -0.67 1.81 3.39
C MET A 35 -1.67 2.33 4.44
N ASP A 36 -1.85 3.64 4.51
CA ASP A 36 -2.79 4.26 5.44
C ASP A 36 -4.25 3.94 5.05
N GLU A 37 -4.55 3.91 3.74
CA GLU A 37 -5.85 3.49 3.22
C GLU A 37 -6.18 2.04 3.60
N LEU A 38 -5.21 1.11 3.52
CA LEU A 38 -5.41 -0.27 3.96
C LEU A 38 -5.74 -0.36 5.45
N LYS A 39 -5.05 0.41 6.31
CA LYS A 39 -5.31 0.44 7.76
C LYS A 39 -6.64 1.07 8.11
N MET A 40 -7.10 2.07 7.34
CA MET A 40 -8.40 2.69 7.57
C MET A 40 -9.55 1.79 7.13
N ASN A 41 -9.38 1.05 6.03
CA ASN A 41 -10.43 0.23 5.44
C ASN A 41 -10.50 -1.18 6.03
N TYR A 42 -9.40 -1.69 6.59
CA TYR A 42 -9.29 -3.03 7.13
C TYR A 42 -8.77 -3.01 8.57
N ASP A 43 -9.51 -3.67 9.46
CA ASP A 43 -9.08 -3.89 10.83
C ASP A 43 -8.09 -5.06 10.90
N PHE A 44 -6.80 -4.74 11.00
CA PHE A 44 -5.71 -5.72 11.08
C PHE A 44 -5.71 -6.58 12.35
N SER A 45 -6.56 -6.26 13.33
CA SER A 45 -6.76 -7.12 14.51
C SER A 45 -7.71 -8.30 14.24
N THR A 46 -8.43 -8.28 13.11
CA THR A 46 -9.41 -9.31 12.75
C THR A 46 -8.90 -10.21 11.62
N TYR A 47 -8.82 -11.52 11.85
CA TYR A 47 -8.34 -12.49 10.85
C TYR A 47 -9.46 -12.97 9.91
N THR A 48 -9.86 -12.13 8.97
CA THR A 48 -10.67 -12.55 7.80
C THR A 48 -9.77 -12.76 6.57
N GLU A 49 -10.27 -13.44 5.54
CA GLU A 49 -9.53 -13.63 4.28
C GLU A 49 -9.13 -12.29 3.66
N ASP A 50 -10.06 -11.33 3.61
CA ASP A 50 -9.81 -10.00 3.04
C ASP A 50 -8.85 -9.18 3.89
N THR A 51 -8.97 -9.22 5.22
CA THR A 51 -7.99 -8.58 6.10
C THR A 51 -6.61 -9.21 5.94
N SER A 52 -6.52 -10.53 5.84
CA SER A 52 -5.24 -11.24 5.68
C SER A 52 -4.54 -10.81 4.39
N ARG A 53 -5.30 -10.65 3.31
CA ARG A 53 -4.80 -10.09 2.04
C ARG A 53 -4.35 -8.63 2.19
N ALA A 54 -5.14 -7.80 2.86
CA ALA A 54 -4.78 -6.40 3.14
C ALA A 54 -3.50 -6.28 3.99
N ILE A 55 -3.34 -7.11 5.02
CA ILE A 55 -2.12 -7.17 5.85
C ILE A 55 -0.91 -7.58 4.99
N ALA A 56 -1.06 -8.60 4.15
CA ALA A 56 0.01 -9.07 3.27
C ALA A 56 0.48 -7.97 2.30
N LEU A 57 -0.46 -7.26 1.67
CA LEU A 57 -0.16 -6.13 0.79
C LEU A 57 0.47 -4.97 1.56
N HIS A 58 -0.05 -4.61 2.74
CA HIS A 58 0.55 -3.59 3.59
C HIS A 58 2.00 -3.92 3.96
N TYR A 59 2.29 -5.19 4.28
CA TYR A 59 3.66 -5.63 4.57
C TYR A 59 4.57 -5.51 3.34
N TYR A 60 4.09 -5.90 2.17
CA TYR A 60 4.84 -5.77 0.91
C TYR A 60 5.13 -4.31 0.55
N LEU A 61 4.13 -3.43 0.69
CA LEU A 61 4.27 -1.98 0.54
C LEU A 61 5.36 -1.43 1.48
N SER A 62 5.33 -1.85 2.75
CA SER A 62 6.30 -1.42 3.76
C SER A 62 7.74 -1.83 3.41
N GLN A 63 7.95 -3.04 2.87
CA GLN A 63 9.28 -3.48 2.41
C GLN A 63 9.80 -2.63 1.26
N LYS A 64 8.93 -2.26 0.30
CA LYS A 64 9.31 -1.39 -0.83
C LYS A 64 9.65 0.02 -0.37
N PHE A 65 8.86 0.58 0.55
CA PHE A 65 9.13 1.88 1.17
C PHE A 65 10.47 1.91 1.92
N GLN A 66 10.78 0.86 2.69
CA GLN A 66 12.07 0.75 3.37
C GLN A 66 13.26 0.59 2.40
N SER A 67 13.08 -0.18 1.32
CA SER A 67 14.12 -0.34 0.29
C SER A 67 14.43 0.98 -0.43
N GLY A 68 13.41 1.81 -0.71
CA GLY A 68 13.59 3.14 -1.29
C GLY A 68 14.42 4.07 -0.40
N LYS A 69 14.22 4.01 0.93
CA LYS A 69 15.00 4.77 1.90
C LYS A 69 16.44 4.27 2.08
N THR A 70 16.67 2.97 1.89
CA THR A 70 18.02 2.38 2.04
C THR A 70 18.91 2.70 0.84
N SER A 71 18.35 2.97 -0.34
CA SER A 71 19.09 3.33 -1.55
C SER A 71 19.62 4.77 -1.57
N LEU A 72 19.33 5.58 -0.55
CA LEU A 72 19.75 6.98 -0.44
C LEU A 72 21.06 7.17 0.37
N PHE A 73 21.71 6.07 0.79
CA PHE A 73 23.01 6.08 1.46
C PHE A 73 24.09 5.44 0.59
#